data_AF-A0A816LPK2-F1
#
_entry.id   AF-A0A816LPK2-F1
#
_cell.length_a   1.000
_cell.length_b   1.000
_cell.length_c   1.000
_cell.angle_alpha   90.00
_cell.angle_beta   90.00
_cell.angle_gamma   90.00
#
_symmetry.space_group_name_H-M   'P 1'
#
loop_
_entity.id
_entity.type
_entity.pdbx_description
1 polymer ?
#
loop_
_entity_poly.entity_id
_entity_poly.type
_entity_poly.pdbx_seq_one_letter_code
_entity_poly.pdbx_strand_id
1 'polypeptide(L)'
;VSGSGTAGIVLPEKEEKVIAIKKGDSIALPFGVVTWWFNSEEADLEILFLGETHKAHKAGQFTDFYLAGSNGIFTGFSTEFVGRAWDLDETTVKTLVGSQTGEGIVKLDADFKMPQPKVEDRDGFVINCLEAPLDVDIKDGGRVVVLNTKNLPLVGEVGFGADLFLIDGHSMCSPGFSCDSALQVTCTLLVGVEEFKLLVLMGKEFLKLISLLVLSSLFLGS
;
A
#
# COMPACT_ATOMS: atom_id res chain seq x y z
N VAL A 1 8.37 -0.52 1.66
CA VAL A 1 9.35 -0.46 2.77
C VAL A 1 10.63 -1.19 2.40
N SER A 2 10.52 -2.43 1.92
CA SER A 2 11.62 -3.24 1.40
C SER A 2 11.10 -4.12 0.25
N GLY A 3 12.00 -4.82 -0.44
CA GLY A 3 11.67 -5.71 -1.55
C GLY A 3 11.27 -5.01 -2.84
N SER A 4 10.89 -5.82 -3.83
CA SER A 4 10.32 -5.38 -5.10
C SER A 4 9.22 -6.34 -5.57
N GLY A 5 8.40 -5.93 -6.54
CA GLY A 5 7.28 -6.73 -7.01
C GLY A 5 6.47 -6.02 -8.09
N THR A 6 5.22 -6.44 -8.25
CA THR A 6 4.26 -5.86 -9.19
C THR A 6 2.96 -5.52 -8.46
N ALA A 7 2.36 -4.39 -8.80
CA ALA A 7 1.05 -4.01 -8.31
C ALA A 7 0.11 -3.75 -9.48
N GLY A 8 -1.14 -4.19 -9.36
CA GLY A 8 -2.23 -3.76 -10.23
C GLY A 8 -3.13 -2.79 -9.50
N ILE A 9 -3.50 -1.70 -10.16
CA ILE A 9 -4.34 -0.64 -9.61
C ILE A 9 -5.45 -0.37 -10.61
N VAL A 10 -6.70 -0.46 -10.16
CA VAL A 10 -7.89 -0.18 -10.96
C VAL A 10 -8.67 0.94 -10.29
N LEU A 11 -8.53 2.14 -10.85
CA LEU A 11 -9.38 3.27 -10.48
C LEU A 11 -10.80 3.07 -11.07
N PRO A 12 -11.85 3.59 -10.43
CA PRO A 12 -13.21 3.52 -10.97
C PRO A 12 -13.27 4.03 -12.42
N GLU A 13 -13.88 3.23 -13.31
CA GLU A 13 -14.07 3.55 -14.73
C GLU A 13 -12.78 3.79 -15.52
N LYS A 14 -11.62 3.32 -15.02
CA LYS A 14 -10.33 3.40 -15.71
C LYS A 14 -9.80 2.00 -16.04
N GLU A 15 -8.94 1.96 -17.04
CA GLU A 15 -8.14 0.77 -17.32
C GLU A 15 -7.20 0.47 -16.15
N GLU A 16 -6.93 -0.82 -15.96
CA GLU A 16 -5.95 -1.29 -14.99
C GLU A 16 -4.55 -0.75 -15.32
N LYS A 17 -3.86 -0.27 -14.29
CA LYS A 17 -2.46 0.09 -14.30
C LYS A 17 -1.66 -1.04 -13.67
N VAL A 18 -0.71 -1.61 -14.41
CA VAL A 18 0.18 -2.66 -13.88
C VAL A 18 1.58 -2.07 -13.77
N ILE A 19 2.06 -1.91 -12.54
CA ILE A 19 3.30 -1.22 -12.23
C ILE A 19 4.28 -2.14 -11.53
N ALA A 20 5.55 -2.04 -11.92
CA ALA A 20 6.63 -2.58 -11.10
C ALA A 20 6.72 -1.70 -9.85
N ILE A 21 7.01 -2.29 -8.69
CA ILE A 21 7.20 -1.57 -7.43
C ILE A 21 8.51 -1.98 -6.78
N LYS A 22 9.17 -1.05 -6.09
CA LYS A 22 10.41 -1.31 -5.37
C LYS A 22 10.50 -0.49 -4.09
N LYS A 23 11.46 -0.83 -3.23
CA LYS A 23 11.83 -0.03 -2.05
C LYS A 23 11.93 1.47 -2.40
N GLY A 24 11.30 2.29 -1.56
CA GLY A 24 11.24 3.74 -1.71
C GLY A 24 10.05 4.24 -2.53
N ASP A 25 9.37 3.38 -3.29
CA ASP A 25 8.16 3.77 -4.01
C ASP A 25 7.04 4.16 -3.04
N SER A 26 6.40 5.29 -3.33
CA SER A 26 5.20 5.79 -2.68
C SER A 26 4.09 5.94 -3.71
N ILE A 27 2.89 5.51 -3.32
CA ILE A 27 1.70 5.45 -4.16
C ILE A 27 0.55 6.06 -3.37
N ALA A 28 -0.17 6.99 -3.99
CA ALA A 28 -1.38 7.59 -3.41
C ALA A 28 -2.60 6.90 -4.02
N LEU A 29 -3.45 6.31 -3.17
CA LEU A 29 -4.62 5.56 -3.60
C LEU A 29 -5.89 6.19 -3.02
N PRO A 30 -6.78 6.75 -3.87
CA PRO A 30 -8.09 7.21 -3.44
C PRO A 30 -8.95 6.10 -2.79
N PHE A 31 -10.01 6.51 -2.09
CA PHE A 31 -10.96 5.56 -1.52
C PHE A 31 -11.70 4.78 -2.63
N GLY A 32 -11.92 3.48 -2.40
CA GLY A 32 -12.68 2.62 -3.31
C GLY A 32 -11.89 2.09 -4.52
N VAL A 33 -10.58 2.25 -4.52
CA VAL A 33 -9.68 1.70 -5.54
C VAL A 33 -9.48 0.20 -5.32
N VAL A 34 -9.51 -0.57 -6.42
CA VAL A 34 -9.18 -2.00 -6.38
C VAL A 34 -7.68 -2.15 -6.63
N THR A 35 -7.01 -2.90 -5.77
CA THR A 35 -5.57 -3.20 -5.93
C THR A 35 -5.26 -4.66 -5.71
N TRP A 36 -4.24 -5.16 -6.40
CA TRP A 36 -3.59 -6.43 -6.07
C TRP A 36 -2.07 -6.25 -6.07
N TRP A 37 -1.38 -7.13 -5.35
CA TRP A 37 0.06 -7.06 -5.12
C TRP A 37 0.67 -8.43 -5.35
N PHE A 38 1.79 -8.48 -6.05
CA PHE A 38 2.49 -9.71 -6.39
C PHE A 38 3.97 -9.58 -6.09
N ASN A 39 4.47 -10.50 -5.27
CA ASN A 39 5.90 -10.68 -5.05
C ASN A 39 6.42 -11.74 -6.03
N SER A 40 7.25 -11.32 -6.98
CA SER A 40 7.91 -12.22 -7.94
C SER A 40 9.29 -12.69 -7.48
N GLU A 41 9.80 -12.15 -6.38
CA GLU A 41 11.15 -12.43 -5.88
C GLU A 41 11.14 -13.42 -4.72
N GLU A 42 12.29 -14.02 -4.44
CA GLU A 42 12.47 -14.86 -3.24
C GLU A 42 12.51 -14.03 -1.96
N ALA A 43 12.95 -12.78 -2.06
CA ALA A 43 12.99 -11.86 -0.93
C ALA A 43 11.59 -11.37 -0.57
N ASP A 44 11.35 -11.14 0.72
CA ASP A 44 10.07 -10.64 1.22
C ASP A 44 9.78 -9.21 0.69
N LEU A 45 8.53 -9.00 0.28
CA LEU A 45 8.00 -7.70 -0.13
C LEU A 45 7.23 -7.08 1.04
N GLU A 46 7.69 -5.96 1.56
CA GLU A 46 7.05 -5.25 2.67
C GLU A 46 6.41 -3.93 2.22
N ILE A 47 5.11 -3.83 2.43
CA ILE A 47 4.30 -2.66 2.08
C ILE A 47 3.70 -2.05 3.35
N LEU A 48 3.79 -0.73 3.46
CA LEU A 48 3.21 0.04 4.56
C LEU A 48 1.97 0.78 4.06
N PHE A 49 0.82 0.46 4.64
CA PHE A 49 -0.43 1.19 4.36
C PHE A 49 -0.65 2.26 5.42
N LEU A 50 -0.85 3.49 4.96
CA LEU A 50 -1.20 4.66 5.75
C LEU A 50 -2.46 5.28 5.16
N GLY A 51 -3.39 5.67 6.03
CA GLY A 51 -4.68 6.17 5.60
C GLY A 51 -5.49 6.74 6.75
N GLU A 52 -6.35 7.68 6.41
CA GLU A 52 -7.29 8.28 7.35
C GLU A 52 -8.49 7.37 7.54
N THR A 53 -8.80 7.00 8.79
CA THR A 53 -9.85 6.02 9.09
C THR A 53 -10.96 6.56 10.00
N HIS A 54 -11.02 7.88 10.25
CA HIS A 54 -12.07 8.45 11.12
C HIS A 54 -13.48 8.27 10.53
N LYS A 55 -13.59 8.30 9.18
CA LYS A 55 -14.80 8.04 8.39
C LYS A 55 -14.83 6.65 7.75
N ALA A 56 -13.90 5.77 8.10
CA ALA A 56 -13.94 4.39 7.61
C ALA A 56 -15.21 3.68 8.11
N HIS A 57 -15.59 2.58 7.45
CA HIS A 57 -16.77 1.79 7.83
C HIS A 57 -16.79 1.46 9.32
N LYS A 58 -15.62 1.19 9.89
CA LYS A 58 -15.39 1.20 11.34
C LYS A 58 -14.29 2.20 11.67
N ALA A 59 -14.66 3.26 12.40
CA ALA A 59 -13.73 4.32 12.78
C ALA A 59 -12.45 3.76 13.43
N GLY A 60 -11.30 4.23 12.97
CA GLY A 60 -9.99 3.78 13.43
C GLY A 60 -9.54 2.42 12.86
N GLN A 61 -10.24 1.87 11.87
CA GLN A 61 -9.87 0.59 11.23
C GLN A 61 -9.98 0.70 9.72
N PHE A 62 -8.95 0.21 9.01
CA PHE A 62 -9.10 -0.13 7.61
C PHE A 62 -10.19 -1.19 7.45
N THR A 63 -10.95 -1.07 6.37
CA THR A 63 -11.97 -2.03 5.99
C THR A 63 -11.69 -2.46 4.57
N ASP A 64 -11.13 -3.65 4.41
CA ASP A 64 -10.77 -4.21 3.12
C ASP A 64 -11.93 -5.04 2.58
N PHE A 65 -12.29 -4.79 1.32
CA PHE A 65 -13.29 -5.57 0.60
C PHE A 65 -12.58 -6.43 -0.45
N TYR A 66 -12.39 -7.71 -0.13
CA TYR A 66 -11.77 -8.65 -1.05
C TYR A 66 -12.71 -8.93 -2.22
N LEU A 67 -12.21 -8.87 -3.46
CA LEU A 67 -13.01 -9.24 -4.62
C LEU A 67 -13.12 -10.76 -4.79
N ALA A 68 -12.13 -11.51 -4.29
CA ALA A 68 -12.08 -12.95 -4.42
C ALA A 68 -11.44 -13.60 -3.18
N GLY A 69 -11.44 -14.93 -3.14
CA GLY A 69 -11.05 -15.70 -1.96
C GLY A 69 -12.24 -16.00 -1.03
N SER A 70 -11.95 -16.67 0.09
CA SER A 70 -12.95 -17.10 1.07
C SER A 70 -13.78 -15.95 1.66
N ASN A 71 -13.16 -14.76 1.80
CA ASN A 71 -13.80 -13.53 2.27
C ASN A 71 -14.23 -12.58 1.13
N GLY A 72 -14.32 -13.09 -0.10
CA GLY A 72 -14.69 -12.30 -1.26
C GLY A 72 -16.12 -11.75 -1.17
N ILE A 73 -16.36 -10.51 -1.58
CA ILE A 73 -17.69 -9.86 -1.50
C ILE A 73 -18.78 -10.64 -2.23
N PHE A 74 -18.43 -11.38 -3.29
CA PHE A 74 -19.39 -12.16 -4.07
C PHE A 74 -19.90 -13.41 -3.35
N THR A 75 -19.21 -13.86 -2.29
CA THR A 75 -19.68 -14.97 -1.43
C THR A 75 -20.91 -14.59 -0.60
N GLY A 76 -21.18 -13.29 -0.43
CA GLY A 76 -22.36 -12.78 0.26
C GLY A 76 -23.64 -12.75 -0.59
N PHE A 77 -23.55 -13.08 -1.87
CA PHE A 77 -24.69 -13.07 -2.80
C PHE A 77 -25.02 -14.49 -3.28
N SER A 78 -26.26 -14.71 -3.70
CA SER A 78 -26.59 -15.98 -4.37
C SER A 78 -25.93 -16.05 -5.75
N THR A 79 -25.52 -17.25 -6.14
CA THR A 79 -24.95 -17.54 -7.47
C THR A 79 -25.90 -17.15 -8.60
N GLU A 80 -27.20 -17.35 -8.40
CA GLU A 80 -28.26 -16.89 -9.32
C GLU A 80 -28.27 -15.35 -9.49
N PHE A 81 -28.11 -14.59 -8.40
CA PHE A 81 -28.11 -13.13 -8.46
C PHE A 81 -26.88 -12.60 -9.19
N VAL A 82 -25.71 -13.12 -8.84
CA VAL A 82 -24.44 -12.76 -9.50
C VAL A 82 -24.45 -13.15 -10.98
N GLY A 83 -24.97 -14.34 -11.32
CA GLY A 83 -25.12 -14.78 -12.71
C GLY A 83 -25.97 -13.85 -13.55
N ARG A 84 -27.11 -13.39 -13.01
CA ARG A 84 -27.94 -12.37 -13.69
C ARG A 84 -27.23 -11.03 -13.85
N ALA A 85 -26.45 -10.61 -12.85
CA ALA A 85 -25.75 -9.33 -12.90
C ALA A 85 -24.58 -9.33 -13.91
N TRP A 86 -23.90 -10.47 -14.08
CA TRP A 86 -22.75 -10.62 -14.96
C TRP A 86 -23.10 -11.19 -16.34
N ASP A 87 -24.37 -11.53 -16.57
CA ASP A 87 -24.83 -12.25 -17.78
C ASP A 87 -24.09 -13.59 -17.99
N LEU A 88 -23.97 -14.36 -16.92
CA LEU A 88 -23.31 -15.66 -16.88
C LEU A 88 -24.24 -16.74 -16.31
N ASP A 89 -24.05 -17.98 -16.75
CA ASP A 89 -24.76 -19.10 -16.16
C ASP A 89 -24.28 -19.39 -14.72
N GLU A 90 -25.16 -19.97 -13.93
CA GLU A 90 -24.91 -20.20 -12.50
C GLU A 90 -23.71 -21.11 -12.23
N THR A 91 -23.44 -22.08 -13.12
CA THR A 91 -22.31 -23.01 -12.95
C THR A 91 -20.97 -22.33 -13.19
N THR A 92 -20.91 -21.41 -14.15
CA THR A 92 -19.74 -20.55 -14.38
C THR A 92 -19.49 -19.65 -13.18
N VAL A 93 -20.53 -18.99 -12.65
CA VAL A 93 -20.39 -18.13 -11.46
C VAL A 93 -19.95 -18.91 -10.24
N LYS A 94 -20.54 -20.08 -10.00
CA LYS A 94 -20.16 -20.96 -8.89
C LYS A 94 -18.70 -21.34 -8.96
N THR A 95 -18.19 -21.60 -10.18
CA THR A 95 -16.77 -21.87 -10.41
C THR A 95 -15.91 -20.64 -10.15
N LEU A 96 -16.27 -19.47 -10.69
CA LEU A 96 -15.50 -18.23 -10.54
C LEU A 96 -15.40 -17.79 -9.08
N VAL A 97 -16.53 -17.75 -8.37
CA VAL A 97 -16.60 -17.30 -6.97
C VAL A 97 -16.07 -18.37 -6.02
N GLY A 98 -16.31 -19.65 -6.30
CA GLY A 98 -16.02 -20.75 -5.37
C GLY A 98 -14.66 -21.44 -5.57
N SER A 99 -13.96 -21.23 -6.69
CA SER A 99 -12.66 -21.88 -6.96
C SER A 99 -11.51 -21.31 -6.14
N GLN A 100 -11.63 -20.06 -5.70
CA GLN A 100 -10.59 -19.39 -4.92
C GLN A 100 -10.88 -19.53 -3.43
N THR A 101 -10.21 -20.49 -2.78
CA THR A 101 -10.40 -20.81 -1.36
C THR A 101 -9.40 -20.13 -0.43
N GLY A 102 -8.37 -19.47 -0.98
CA GLY A 102 -7.37 -18.74 -0.21
C GLY A 102 -7.92 -17.46 0.43
N GLU A 103 -7.23 -16.98 1.45
CA GLU A 103 -7.58 -15.77 2.20
C GLU A 103 -6.39 -14.80 2.20
N GLY A 104 -6.61 -13.55 1.78
CA GLY A 104 -5.58 -12.51 1.78
C GLY A 104 -4.43 -12.82 0.81
N ILE A 105 -3.30 -13.29 1.32
CA ILE A 105 -2.10 -13.60 0.54
C ILE A 105 -2.10 -15.08 0.18
N VAL A 106 -2.01 -15.40 -1.11
CA VAL A 106 -1.97 -16.77 -1.61
C VAL A 106 -0.66 -17.06 -2.32
N LYS A 107 -0.19 -18.30 -2.20
CA LYS A 107 0.95 -18.78 -2.97
C LYS A 107 0.48 -19.23 -4.35
N LEU A 108 1.15 -18.74 -5.38
CA LEU A 108 0.91 -19.14 -6.77
C LEU A 108 1.86 -20.26 -7.18
N ASP A 109 1.43 -21.05 -8.18
CA ASP A 109 2.29 -22.03 -8.82
C ASP A 109 3.44 -21.34 -9.59
N ALA A 110 4.59 -22.00 -9.66
CA ALA A 110 5.80 -21.43 -10.27
C ALA A 110 5.61 -21.05 -11.75
N ASP A 111 4.71 -21.73 -12.46
CA ASP A 111 4.41 -21.49 -13.87
C ASP A 111 3.30 -20.46 -14.09
N PHE A 112 2.72 -19.90 -13.03
CA PHE A 112 1.63 -18.93 -13.13
C PHE A 112 2.15 -17.60 -13.71
N LYS A 113 1.51 -17.12 -14.77
CA LYS A 113 1.89 -15.89 -15.45
C LYS A 113 1.07 -14.72 -14.95
N MET A 114 1.71 -13.82 -14.20
CA MET A 114 1.12 -12.55 -13.78
C MET A 114 1.19 -11.50 -14.91
N PRO A 115 0.24 -10.55 -14.95
CA PRO A 115 0.31 -9.39 -15.83
C PRO A 115 1.66 -8.68 -15.71
N GLN A 116 2.24 -8.31 -16.85
CA GLN A 116 3.56 -7.68 -16.89
C GLN A 116 3.44 -6.17 -16.69
N PRO A 117 4.33 -5.57 -15.88
CA PRO A 117 4.30 -4.14 -15.64
C PRO A 117 4.68 -3.33 -16.87
N LYS A 118 4.06 -2.17 -17.01
CA LYS A 118 4.36 -1.19 -18.05
C LYS A 118 5.05 0.02 -17.42
N VAL A 119 6.08 0.54 -18.07
CA VAL A 119 6.83 1.70 -17.55
C VAL A 119 5.93 2.93 -17.55
N GLU A 120 5.07 3.05 -18.55
CA GLU A 120 4.13 4.16 -18.73
C GLU A 120 3.05 4.19 -17.65
N ASP A 121 2.71 3.03 -17.08
CA ASP A 121 1.70 2.94 -16.03
C ASP A 121 2.20 3.51 -14.69
N ARG A 122 3.51 3.74 -14.54
CA ARG A 122 4.07 4.40 -13.35
C ARG A 122 3.87 5.92 -13.36
N ASP A 123 3.70 6.54 -14.53
CA ASP A 123 3.64 7.99 -14.66
C ASP A 123 2.43 8.57 -13.92
N GLY A 124 2.67 9.51 -13.01
CA GLY A 124 1.66 10.10 -12.13
C GLY A 124 1.11 9.19 -11.02
N PHE A 125 1.49 7.91 -10.96
CA PHE A 125 1.04 6.94 -9.95
C PHE A 125 2.09 6.65 -8.89
N VAL A 126 3.37 6.71 -9.25
CA VAL A 126 4.47 6.28 -8.39
C VAL A 126 5.56 7.34 -8.35
N ILE A 127 5.98 7.68 -7.15
CA ILE A 127 7.21 8.45 -6.90
C ILE A 127 8.13 7.63 -6.01
N ASN A 128 9.39 7.49 -6.41
CA ASN A 128 10.38 6.87 -5.55
C ASN A 128 11.02 7.92 -4.65
N CYS A 129 10.69 7.92 -3.36
CA CYS A 129 11.15 8.94 -2.43
C CYS A 129 12.64 8.84 -2.08
N LEU A 130 13.31 7.72 -2.43
CA LEU A 130 14.76 7.58 -2.26
C LEU A 130 15.54 8.08 -3.48
N GLU A 131 14.88 8.24 -4.62
CA GLU A 131 15.47 8.66 -5.90
C GLU A 131 14.96 10.03 -6.38
N ALA A 132 13.86 10.52 -5.81
CA ALA A 132 13.26 11.79 -6.16
C ALA A 132 14.19 12.97 -5.84
N PRO A 133 14.06 14.09 -6.58
CA PRO A 133 14.72 15.34 -6.22
C PRO A 133 14.37 15.74 -4.79
N LEU A 134 15.39 16.16 -4.04
CA LEU A 134 15.24 16.57 -2.65
C LEU A 134 14.66 17.98 -2.57
N ASP A 135 13.62 18.16 -1.77
CA ASP A 135 13.06 19.47 -1.46
C ASP A 135 13.94 20.22 -0.45
N VAL A 136 14.57 19.47 0.45
CA VAL A 136 15.57 19.97 1.40
C VAL A 136 16.76 19.02 1.40
N ASP A 137 17.96 19.58 1.29
CA ASP A 137 19.23 18.85 1.40
C ASP A 137 20.20 19.66 2.27
N ILE A 138 20.32 19.26 3.54
CA ILE A 138 21.26 19.85 4.48
C ILE A 138 22.41 18.88 4.64
N LYS A 139 23.58 19.30 4.17
CA LYS A 139 24.84 18.55 4.34
C LYS A 139 25.06 18.20 5.82
N ASP A 140 25.30 16.93 6.09
CA ASP A 140 25.51 16.35 7.43
C ASP A 140 24.32 16.54 8.39
N GLY A 141 23.14 16.90 7.87
CA GLY A 141 21.91 17.13 8.63
C GLY A 141 20.80 16.17 8.26
N GLY A 142 20.47 16.12 6.98
CA GLY A 142 19.40 15.25 6.48
C GLY A 142 18.75 15.79 5.21
N ARG A 143 17.84 14.98 4.68
CA ARG A 143 17.19 15.17 3.39
C ARG A 143 15.69 14.99 3.52
N VAL A 144 14.92 15.76 2.76
CA VAL A 144 13.45 15.71 2.76
C VAL A 144 12.93 15.61 1.33
N VAL A 145 11.95 14.74 1.15
CA VAL A 145 11.12 14.66 -0.06
C VAL A 145 9.66 14.85 0.36
N VAL A 146 9.00 15.84 -0.24
CA VAL A 146 7.61 16.21 0.04
C VAL A 146 6.71 15.63 -1.04
N LEU A 147 5.72 14.83 -0.65
CA LEU A 147 4.71 14.29 -1.55
C LEU A 147 3.55 15.27 -1.68
N ASN A 148 3.36 15.80 -2.89
CA ASN A 148 2.36 16.80 -3.18
C ASN A 148 1.75 16.59 -4.58
N THR A 149 0.74 17.37 -4.93
CA THR A 149 0.01 17.24 -6.19
C THR A 149 0.84 17.49 -7.45
N LYS A 150 2.05 18.06 -7.34
CA LYS A 150 2.95 18.26 -8.49
C LYS A 150 3.72 17.01 -8.85
N ASN A 151 4.12 16.21 -7.87
CA ASN A 151 4.96 15.03 -8.07
C ASN A 151 4.20 13.70 -7.89
N LEU A 152 3.04 13.74 -7.24
CA LEU A 152 2.11 12.62 -7.12
C LEU A 152 0.66 13.16 -7.18
N PRO A 153 0.10 13.38 -8.38
CA PRO A 153 -1.20 14.05 -8.58
C PRO A 153 -2.35 13.50 -7.72
N LEU A 154 -2.40 12.18 -7.53
CA LEU A 154 -3.44 11.49 -6.74
C LEU A 154 -3.46 11.89 -5.26
N VAL A 155 -2.39 12.50 -4.72
CA VAL A 155 -2.38 13.07 -3.36
C VAL A 155 -3.54 14.07 -3.16
N GLY A 156 -3.90 14.82 -4.21
CA GLY A 156 -5.02 15.77 -4.16
C GLY A 156 -6.37 15.09 -3.99
N GLU A 157 -6.54 13.89 -4.55
CA GLU A 157 -7.76 13.09 -4.43
C GLU A 157 -7.84 12.35 -3.09
N VAL A 158 -6.69 11.94 -2.56
CA VAL A 158 -6.55 11.27 -1.26
C VAL A 158 -6.82 12.22 -0.09
N GLY A 159 -6.49 13.50 -0.25
CA GLY A 159 -6.79 14.54 0.74
C GLY A 159 -5.79 14.64 1.90
N PHE A 160 -4.68 13.90 1.85
CA PHE A 160 -3.54 14.08 2.76
C PHE A 160 -2.21 13.93 2.01
N GLY A 161 -1.24 14.78 2.37
CA GLY A 161 0.13 14.71 1.87
C GLY A 161 1.03 13.87 2.79
N ALA A 162 2.29 13.71 2.41
CA ALA A 162 3.27 13.01 3.23
C ALA A 162 4.68 13.52 2.94
N ASP A 163 5.56 13.44 3.93
CA ASP A 163 6.97 13.80 3.80
C ASP A 163 7.84 12.61 4.17
N LEU A 164 8.86 12.32 3.38
CA LEU A 164 9.93 11.41 3.76
C LEU A 164 11.12 12.21 4.30
N PHE A 165 11.48 11.94 5.55
CA PHE A 165 12.68 12.48 6.19
C PHE A 165 13.77 11.40 6.25
N LEU A 166 14.96 11.73 5.76
CA LEU A 166 16.19 10.96 5.96
C LEU A 166 17.12 11.80 6.82
N ILE A 167 17.27 11.43 8.10
CA ILE A 167 18.09 12.18 9.05
C ILE A 167 19.43 11.47 9.19
N ASP A 168 20.52 12.21 9.00
CA ASP A 168 21.87 11.64 9.13
C ASP A 168 22.23 11.43 10.61
N GLY A 169 23.25 10.60 10.89
CA GLY A 169 23.66 10.30 12.26
C GLY A 169 23.96 11.56 13.08
N HIS A 170 23.46 11.61 14.32
CA HIS A 170 23.60 12.75 15.24
C HIS A 170 22.86 14.05 14.85
N SER A 171 22.02 14.00 13.81
CA SER A 171 21.19 15.13 13.39
C SER A 171 19.79 15.08 13.97
N MET A 172 19.04 16.18 13.83
CA MET A 172 17.69 16.30 14.35
C MET A 172 16.81 17.15 13.43
N CYS A 173 15.51 16.84 13.41
CA CYS A 173 14.52 17.79 12.92
C CYS A 173 14.31 18.89 13.97
N SER A 174 14.24 20.15 13.53
CA SER A 174 13.86 21.24 14.41
C SER A 174 12.48 20.99 15.02
N PRO A 175 12.24 21.29 16.31
CA PRO A 175 10.91 21.23 16.87
C PRO A 175 9.93 22.07 16.05
N GLY A 176 8.78 21.50 15.70
CA GLY A 176 7.74 22.15 14.91
C GLY A 176 6.36 21.71 15.36
N PHE A 177 5.34 22.48 14.99
CA PHE A 177 3.93 22.14 15.17
C PHE A 177 3.17 22.45 13.89
N SER A 178 2.11 21.68 13.60
CA SER A 178 1.22 21.99 12.47
C SER A 178 0.38 23.22 12.82
N CYS A 179 0.39 24.22 11.96
CA CYS A 179 -0.40 25.45 12.14
C CYS A 179 -1.80 25.36 11.54
N ASP A 180 -2.08 24.32 10.75
CA ASP A 180 -3.40 24.00 10.21
C ASP A 180 -4.08 22.93 11.06
N SER A 181 -5.37 22.69 10.82
CA SER A 181 -6.11 21.59 11.45
C SER A 181 -5.66 20.20 10.96
N ALA A 182 -4.53 20.10 10.23
CA ALA A 182 -4.02 18.84 9.74
C ALA A 182 -3.34 18.08 10.89
N LEU A 183 -3.73 16.81 11.03
CA LEU A 183 -3.05 15.89 11.92
C LEU A 183 -1.80 15.39 11.19
N GLN A 184 -0.63 15.59 11.81
CA GLN A 184 0.62 15.04 11.31
C GLN A 184 0.88 13.67 11.94
N VAL A 185 0.99 12.65 11.10
CA VAL A 185 1.41 11.30 11.53
C VAL A 185 2.84 11.09 11.05
N THR A 186 3.78 11.05 11.99
CA THR A 186 5.18 10.73 11.68
C THR A 186 5.42 9.24 11.90
N CYS A 187 5.89 8.55 10.87
CA CYS A 187 6.37 7.18 10.95
C CYS A 187 7.89 7.18 10.79
N THR A 188 8.62 7.07 11.90
CA THR A 188 10.08 6.97 11.85
C THR A 188 10.50 5.53 11.55
N LEU A 189 11.39 5.35 10.57
CA LEU A 189 12.04 4.09 10.27
C LEU A 189 13.53 4.20 10.63
N LEU A 190 13.99 3.39 11.58
CA LEU A 190 15.42 3.33 11.92
C LEU A 190 16.12 2.39 10.95
N VAL A 191 16.95 2.94 10.07
CA VAL A 191 17.78 2.16 9.14
C VAL A 191 19.19 2.08 9.71
N GLY A 192 19.62 0.90 10.18
CA GLY A 192 20.98 0.70 10.73
C GLY A 192 21.10 -0.34 11.85
N VAL A 193 19.97 -0.79 12.39
CA VAL A 193 19.87 -1.99 13.22
C VAL A 193 18.81 -2.85 12.52
N GLU A 194 18.95 -4.17 12.55
CA GLU A 194 18.06 -5.16 11.91
C GLU A 194 16.61 -5.16 12.46
N GLU A 195 16.12 -4.01 12.93
CA GLU A 195 14.91 -3.85 13.72
C GLU A 195 14.19 -2.54 13.34
N PHE A 196 13.03 -2.68 12.71
CA PHE A 196 12.13 -1.57 12.41
C PHE A 196 11.42 -1.11 13.70
N LYS A 197 11.65 0.13 14.15
CA LYS A 197 10.93 0.72 15.28
C LYS A 197 10.01 1.83 14.82
N LEU A 198 8.72 1.54 14.78
CA LEU A 198 7.65 2.51 14.55
C LEU A 198 7.42 3.35 15.80
N LEU A 199 7.62 4.67 15.69
CA LEU A 199 7.16 5.64 16.70
C LEU A 199 6.08 6.51 16.07
N VAL A 200 4.83 6.35 16.51
CA VAL A 200 3.72 7.23 16.13
C VAL A 200 3.51 8.25 17.25
N LEU A 201 3.76 9.54 16.97
CA LEU A 201 3.46 10.63 17.90
C LEU A 201 2.03 11.11 17.63
N MET A 202 1.10 10.81 18.55
CA MET A 202 -0.32 11.17 18.40
C MET A 202 -0.77 12.21 19.42
N GLY A 203 -1.30 13.34 18.93
CA GLY A 203 -2.38 14.05 19.60
C GLY A 203 -3.69 13.35 19.26
N LYS A 204 -4.40 12.81 20.25
CA LYS A 204 -5.66 12.04 20.17
C LYS A 204 -6.40 12.08 18.82
N GLU A 205 -6.33 10.99 18.04
CA GLU A 205 -7.46 10.20 17.49
C GLU A 205 -6.97 9.16 16.45
N PHE A 206 -7.66 8.02 16.39
CA PHE A 206 -7.14 6.70 16.03
C PHE A 206 -6.70 6.52 14.56
N LEU A 207 -5.40 6.28 14.33
CA LEU A 207 -4.86 5.68 13.11
C LEU A 207 -4.43 4.23 13.42
N LYS A 208 -4.78 3.27 12.54
CA LYS A 208 -4.31 1.88 12.64
C LYS A 208 -3.28 1.62 11.56
N LEU A 209 -2.07 1.25 11.97
CA LEU A 209 -1.05 0.74 11.06
C LEU A 209 -1.35 -0.72 10.71
N ILE A 210 -1.35 -1.05 9.43
CA ILE A 210 -1.27 -2.45 8.99
C ILE A 210 0.10 -2.61 8.32
N SER A 211 1.03 -3.20 9.06
CA SER A 211 2.26 -3.73 8.49
C SER A 211 1.96 -5.15 8.01
N LEU A 212 1.98 -5.36 6.69
CA LEU A 212 2.08 -6.71 6.15
C LEU A 212 3.55 -7.13 6.30
N LEU A 213 3.92 -7.57 7.51
CA LEU A 213 5.24 -8.10 7.79
C LEU A 213 5.23 -9.56 7.32
N VAL A 214 5.79 -9.83 6.13
CA VAL A 214 6.13 -11.21 5.77
C VAL A 214 7.38 -11.53 6.58
N LEU A 215 7.21 -12.27 7.68
CA LEU A 215 8.32 -12.92 8.37
C LEU A 215 8.41 -14.34 7.83
N SER A 216 9.32 -14.59 6.90
CA SER A 216 9.67 -15.95 6.51
C SER A 216 11.15 -16.26 6.80
N SER A 217 11.45 -16.67 8.04
CA SER A 217 12.26 -17.87 8.34
C SER A 217 12.51 -18.06 9.84
N LEU A 218 12.21 -19.28 10.32
CA LEU A 218 12.62 -19.83 11.61
C LEU A 218 14.15 -20.03 11.64
N PHE A 219 14.78 -19.91 12.82
CA PHE A 219 15.59 -20.97 13.43
C PHE A 219 15.88 -20.63 14.90
N LEU A 220 15.63 -21.59 15.80
CA LEU A 220 16.55 -21.96 16.87
C LEU A 220 16.15 -23.34 17.37
N GLY A 221 16.75 -24.34 16.74
CA GLY A 221 16.97 -25.63 17.35
C GLY A 221 18.30 -25.58 18.10
N SER A 222 18.24 -25.85 19.39
CA SER A 222 19.20 -26.68 20.14
C SER A 222 18.50 -27.15 21.41
#